data_AF-A0A955FV28-F1
#
_entry.id   AF-A0A955FV28-F1
#
_cell.length_a   1.000
_cell.length_b   1.000
_cell.length_c   1.000
_cell.angle_alpha   90.00
_cell.angle_beta   90.00
_cell.angle_gamma   90.00
#
_symmetry.space_group_name_H-M   'P 1'
#
loop_
_entity.id
_entity.type
_entity.pdbx_description
1 polymer ?
#
loop_
_entity_poly.entity_id
_entity_poly.type
_entity_poly.pdbx_seq_one_letter_code
_entity_poly.pdbx_strand_id
1 'polypeptide(L)'
;METTPRVNPLKDDAVTADTVQMGDHLIVWRPGDPDSRIEVTITSEVYYDDDSTMIIDATQAGRERTFSTSELGLTANRHTGQWTRIAIINEEGEEDL
;
A
#
# COMPACT_ATOMS: atom_id res chain seq x y z
N MET A 1 8.51 24.86 3.28
CA MET A 1 8.28 23.52 2.71
C MET A 1 7.21 22.89 3.60
N GLU A 2 5.96 22.99 3.18
CA GLU A 2 4.86 22.33 3.87
C GLU A 2 4.97 20.83 3.59
N THR A 3 5.23 20.06 4.65
CA THR A 3 5.20 18.60 4.58
C THR A 3 3.76 18.16 4.46
N THR A 4 3.41 17.42 3.41
CA THR A 4 2.11 16.77 3.24
C THR A 4 1.70 16.13 4.57
N PRO A 5 0.51 16.47 5.14
CA PRO A 5 0.11 15.96 6.42
C PRO A 5 0.06 14.43 6.36
N ARG A 6 0.74 13.76 7.31
CA ARG A 6 0.73 12.31 7.43
C ARG A 6 -0.67 11.88 7.85
N VAL A 7 -1.49 11.48 6.88
CA VAL A 7 -2.82 10.93 7.14
C VAL A 7 -2.66 9.57 7.79
N ASN A 8 -3.38 9.38 8.89
CA ASN A 8 -3.41 8.13 9.64
C ASN A 8 -4.50 7.24 9.01
N PRO A 9 -4.21 6.25 8.15
CA PRO A 9 -5.23 5.41 7.51
C PRO A 9 -6.23 4.68 8.45
N LEU A 10 -5.96 4.42 9.74
CA LEU A 10 -6.94 3.79 10.65
C LEU A 10 -8.13 4.69 11.00
N LYS A 11 -8.30 5.85 10.35
CA LYS A 11 -9.32 6.84 10.70
C LYS A 11 -10.56 6.90 9.81
N ASP A 12 -10.62 6.19 8.67
CA ASP A 12 -11.84 5.78 7.94
C ASP A 12 -11.52 5.18 6.54
N ASP A 13 -10.36 5.47 5.93
CA ASP A 13 -10.00 5.11 4.53
C ASP A 13 -8.74 4.24 4.41
N ALA A 14 -8.55 3.24 5.27
CA ALA A 14 -7.40 2.34 5.15
C ALA A 14 -7.54 1.47 3.88
N VAL A 15 -6.57 1.59 2.97
CA VAL A 15 -6.42 0.63 1.87
C VAL A 15 -6.08 -0.74 2.46
N THR A 16 -6.85 -1.76 2.08
CA THR A 16 -6.68 -3.15 2.51
C THR A 16 -6.53 -4.06 1.30
N ALA A 17 -6.18 -5.33 1.55
CA ALA A 17 -6.13 -6.35 0.50
C ALA A 17 -7.47 -6.48 -0.24
N ASP A 18 -8.60 -6.30 0.43
CA ASP A 18 -9.94 -6.42 -0.15
C ASP A 18 -10.34 -5.22 -1.04
N THR A 19 -9.66 -4.07 -0.91
CA THR A 19 -10.01 -2.85 -1.66
C THR A 19 -9.15 -2.65 -2.90
N VAL A 20 -7.99 -3.32 -2.97
CA VAL A 20 -7.04 -3.18 -4.08
C VAL A 20 -7.51 -3.96 -5.30
N GLN A 21 -7.38 -3.36 -6.48
CA GLN A 21 -7.75 -3.92 -7.78
C GLN A 21 -6.58 -3.90 -8.76
N MET A 22 -6.68 -4.74 -9.81
CA MET A 22 -5.73 -4.73 -10.91
C MET A 22 -5.72 -3.36 -11.61
N GLY A 23 -4.52 -2.82 -11.83
CA GLY A 23 -4.32 -1.48 -12.40
C GLY A 23 -4.13 -0.38 -11.35
N ASP A 24 -4.45 -0.64 -10.07
CA ASP A 24 -4.24 0.35 -9.01
C ASP A 24 -2.76 0.68 -8.84
N HIS A 25 -2.46 1.97 -8.68
CA HIS A 25 -1.14 2.43 -8.29
C HIS A 25 -1.07 2.64 -6.78
N LEU A 26 -0.23 1.86 -6.11
CA LEU A 26 -0.07 1.87 -4.67
C LEU A 26 1.25 2.54 -4.27
N ILE A 27 1.17 3.52 -3.38
CA ILE A 27 2.36 4.15 -2.76
C ILE A 27 2.37 3.81 -1.27
N VAL A 28 3.46 3.22 -0.83
CA VAL A 28 3.61 2.65 0.52
C VAL A 28 4.77 3.31 1.26
N TRP A 29 4.48 4.04 2.35
CA TRP A 29 5.51 4.68 3.18
C TRP A 29 5.90 3.85 4.39
N ARG A 30 7.19 3.85 4.73
CA ARG A 30 7.68 3.26 5.98
C ARG A 30 7.54 4.23 7.16
N PRO A 31 7.05 3.78 8.31
CA PRO A 31 6.97 4.59 9.51
C PRO A 31 8.38 4.92 10.01
N GLY A 32 8.58 6.19 10.37
CA GLY A 32 9.87 6.68 10.87
C GLY A 32 10.89 7.07 9.79
N ASP A 33 10.61 6.80 8.51
CA ASP A 33 11.51 7.17 7.42
C ASP A 33 10.73 7.74 6.22
N PRO A 34 10.53 9.07 6.15
CA PRO A 34 9.65 9.70 5.15
C PRO A 34 10.18 9.58 3.71
N ASP A 35 11.49 9.41 3.54
CA ASP A 35 12.13 9.24 2.23
C ASP A 35 12.02 7.80 1.71
N SER A 36 11.63 6.83 2.55
CA SER A 36 11.46 5.44 2.14
C SER A 36 10.00 5.14 1.77
N ARG A 37 9.73 5.20 0.46
CA ARG A 37 8.47 4.74 -0.14
C ARG A 37 8.68 3.59 -1.13
N ILE A 38 7.67 2.75 -1.25
CA ILE A 38 7.57 1.67 -2.23
C ILE A 38 6.39 2.03 -3.14
N GLU A 39 6.67 2.19 -4.43
CA GLU A 39 5.66 2.48 -5.46
C GLU A 39 5.49 1.25 -6.34
N VAL A 40 4.25 0.78 -6.48
CA VAL A 40 3.91 -0.42 -7.26
C VAL A 40 2.60 -0.23 -8.03
N THR A 41 2.47 -0.86 -9.19
CA THR A 41 1.21 -0.97 -9.93
C THR A 41 0.72 -2.40 -9.88
N ILE A 42 -0.49 -2.62 -9.39
CA ILE A 42 -1.04 -3.95 -9.17
C ILE A 42 -1.37 -4.64 -10.49
N THR A 43 -0.95 -5.90 -10.64
CA THR A 43 -1.13 -6.68 -11.87
C THR A 43 -1.93 -7.97 -11.67
N SER A 44 -2.39 -8.24 -10.45
CA SER A 44 -3.21 -9.40 -10.11
C SER A 44 -4.22 -9.09 -8.99
N GLU A 45 -5.26 -9.90 -8.88
CA GLU A 45 -6.08 -9.96 -7.67
C GLU A 45 -5.26 -10.57 -6.51
N VAL A 46 -5.65 -10.31 -5.26
CA VAL A 46 -4.98 -10.94 -4.10
C VAL A 46 -5.26 -12.44 -4.07
N TYR A 47 -4.22 -13.24 -3.83
CA TYR A 47 -4.33 -14.70 -3.72
C TYR A 47 -3.45 -15.25 -2.59
N TYR A 48 -3.59 -16.55 -2.32
CA TYR A 48 -2.79 -17.25 -1.33
C TYR A 48 -1.71 -18.08 -2.02
N ASP A 49 -0.49 -18.03 -1.50
CA ASP A 49 0.58 -18.93 -1.91
C ASP A 49 0.48 -20.30 -1.21
N ASP A 50 1.40 -21.22 -1.50
CA ASP A 50 1.45 -22.56 -0.91
C ASP A 50 1.59 -22.54 0.63
N ASP A 51 2.25 -21.53 1.20
CA ASP A 51 2.39 -21.30 2.64
C ASP A 51 1.16 -20.59 3.27
N SER A 52 0.07 -20.41 2.51
CA SER A 52 -1.14 -19.69 2.93
C SER A 52 -0.90 -18.22 3.32
N THR A 53 0.13 -17.59 2.74
CA THR A 53 0.35 -16.14 2.85
C THR A 53 -0.45 -15.42 1.78
N MET A 54 -1.14 -14.34 2.16
CA MET A 54 -1.81 -13.47 1.20
C MET A 54 -0.78 -12.64 0.43
N ILE A 55 -0.69 -12.88 -0.87
CA ILE A 55 0.25 -12.25 -1.79
C ILE A 55 -0.47 -11.54 -2.93
N ILE A 56 0.26 -10.65 -3.58
CA ILE A 56 -0.21 -9.87 -4.72
C ILE A 56 0.96 -9.61 -5.67
N ASP A 57 0.73 -9.81 -6.96
CA ASP A 57 1.70 -9.43 -7.99
C ASP A 57 1.51 -7.97 -8.40
N ALA A 58 2.64 -7.28 -8.57
CA ALA A 58 2.69 -5.90 -8.97
C ALA A 58 3.96 -5.59 -9.77
N THR A 59 3.91 -4.52 -10.57
CA THR A 59 5.09 -3.95 -11.22
C THR A 59 5.73 -2.91 -10.33
N GLN A 60 7.02 -3.08 -10.04
CA GLN A 60 7.85 -2.12 -9.32
C GLN A 60 8.99 -1.66 -10.23
N ALA A 61 9.10 -0.36 -10.50
CA ALA A 61 10.14 0.21 -11.36
C ALA A 61 10.28 -0.52 -12.72
N GLY A 62 9.16 -0.91 -13.33
CA GLY A 62 9.10 -1.63 -14.60
C GLY A 62 9.42 -3.12 -14.53
N ARG A 63 9.51 -3.72 -13.35
CA ARG A 63 9.72 -5.16 -13.15
C ARG A 63 8.58 -5.79 -12.37
N GLU A 64 8.08 -6.91 -12.85
CA GLU A 64 7.09 -7.70 -12.14
C GLU A 64 7.71 -8.36 -10.90
N ARG A 65 7.02 -8.24 -9.76
CA ARG A 65 7.39 -8.87 -8.49
C ARG A 65 6.13 -9.23 -7.72
N THR A 66 6.22 -10.34 -6.99
CA THR A 66 5.25 -10.75 -5.98
C THR A 66 5.60 -10.10 -4.64
N PHE A 67 4.58 -9.57 -3.95
CA PHE A 67 4.69 -8.99 -2.61
C PHE A 67 3.74 -9.71 -1.67
N SER A 68 4.12 -9.88 -0.40
CA SER A 68 3.11 -10.14 0.61
C SER A 68 2.27 -8.88 0.86
N THR A 69 0.96 -9.07 1.08
CA THR A 69 0.05 -7.97 1.43
C THR A 69 0.51 -7.22 2.69
N SER A 70 1.18 -7.90 3.62
CA SER A 70 1.81 -7.28 4.80
C SER A 70 2.98 -6.37 4.45
N GLU A 71 3.77 -6.71 3.43
CA GLU A 71 4.82 -5.82 2.93
C GLU A 71 4.27 -4.56 2.27
N LEU A 72 3.03 -4.59 1.79
CA LEU A 72 2.41 -3.40 1.23
C LEU A 72 1.54 -2.65 2.25
N GLY A 73 1.50 -3.10 3.51
CA GLY A 73 0.66 -2.50 4.54
C GLY A 73 -0.84 -2.75 4.35
N LEU A 74 -1.20 -3.72 3.49
CA LEU A 74 -2.57 -4.06 3.13
C LEU A 74 -3.24 -5.00 4.14
N THR A 75 -2.46 -5.57 5.05
CA THR A 75 -2.95 -6.36 6.19
C THR A 75 -3.10 -5.43 7.39
N ALA A 76 -4.25 -4.77 7.50
CA ALA A 76 -4.52 -3.88 8.62
C ALA A 76 -4.27 -4.61 9.96
N ASN A 77 -3.26 -4.19 10.73
CA ASN A 77 -3.11 -4.67 12.10
C ASN A 77 -4.01 -3.86 13.03
N ARG A 78 -5.33 -4.03 12.85
CA ARG A 78 -6.37 -3.39 13.67
C ARG A 78 -6.33 -3.81 15.16
N HIS A 79 -5.55 -4.83 15.52
CA HIS A 79 -5.51 -5.39 16.88
C HIS A 79 -4.30 -4.94 17.69
N THR A 80 -3.15 -4.62 17.06
CA THR A 80 -1.97 -4.15 17.79
C THR A 80 -1.88 -2.63 17.89
N GLY A 81 -2.64 -1.88 17.08
CA GLY A 81 -2.55 -0.42 17.02
C GLY A 81 -1.17 0.06 16.52
N GLN A 82 -0.34 -0.84 16.00
CA GLN A 82 0.97 -0.53 15.45
C GLN A 82 0.85 -0.40 13.93
N TRP A 83 1.27 0.76 13.44
CA TRP A 83 1.18 1.16 12.05
C TRP A 83 2.50 0.81 11.38
N THR A 84 2.54 -0.24 10.58
CA THR A 84 3.81 -0.71 10.00
C THR A 84 4.09 -0.11 8.64
N ARG A 85 3.08 0.25 7.84
CA ARG A 85 3.17 0.95 6.53
C ARG A 85 1.84 1.66 6.22
N ILE A 86 1.88 2.79 5.50
CA ILE A 86 0.68 3.49 5.00
C ILE A 86 0.62 3.26 3.49
N ALA A 87 -0.50 2.75 2.98
CA ALA A 87 -0.71 2.52 1.56
C ALA A 87 -1.81 3.45 1.04
N ILE A 88 -1.55 4.14 -0.06
CA ILE A 88 -2.50 5.04 -0.74
C ILE A 88 -2.68 4.53 -2.17
N ILE A 89 -3.92 4.35 -2.61
CA ILE A 89 -4.26 4.02 -3.99
C ILE A 89 -4.49 5.34 -4.71
N ASN A 90 -3.72 5.57 -5.78
CA ASN A 90 -3.78 6.76 -6.62
C ASN A 90 -3.64 8.03 -5.75
N GLU A 91 -2.46 8.66 -5.75
CA GLU A 91 -2.43 10.09 -5.41
C GLU A 91 -3.39 10.75 -6.41
N GLU A 92 -4.62 11.06 -6.00
CA GLU A 92 -5.38 12.12 -6.67
C GLU A 92 -4.39 13.26 -6.65
N GLY A 93 -3.82 13.55 -7.82
CA GLY A 93 -3.09 14.78 -8.01
C GLY A 93 -4.02 15.85 -7.48
N GLU A 94 -3.51 16.71 -6.61
CA GLU A 94 -4.08 18.03 -6.44
C GLU A 94 -4.28 18.57 -7.86
N GLU A 95 -5.50 18.44 -8.38
CA GLU A 95 -5.94 19.24 -9.51
C GLU A 95 -5.90 20.66 -8.96
N ASP A 96 -4.90 21.38 -9.44
CA ASP A 96 -4.74 22.82 -9.37
C ASP A 96 -6.11 23.53 -9.35
N LEU A 97 -6.54 23.97 -8.15
CA LEU A 97 -7.63 24.94 -7.94
C LEU A 97 -7.35 25.83 -6.72
#